data_AF-A0A392W833-F1
#
_entry.id   AF-A0A392W833-F1
#
_cell.length_a   1.000
_cell.length_b   1.000
_cell.length_c   1.000
_cell.angle_alpha   90.00
_cell.angle_beta   90.00
_cell.angle_gamma   90.00
#
_symmetry.space_group_name_H-M   'P 1'
#
loop_
_entity.id
_entity.type
_entity.pdbx_description
1 polymer ?
#
loop_
_entity_poly.entity_id
_entity_poly.type
_entity_poly.pdbx_seq_one_letter_code
_entity_poly.pdbx_strand_id
1 'polypeptide(L)' 'MFISEWKWDSITMDFGGGLPKIKKGNEVIWVVVDRLTKCAHFIAIKKCTLVPKLAEIY' A
#
# COMPACT_ATOMS: atom_id res chain seq x y z
N MET A 1 16.90 26.33 -1.93
CA MET A 1 17.07 25.49 -0.73
C MET A 1 16.74 24.06 -1.14
N PHE A 2 17.72 23.16 -1.18
CA PHE A 2 17.48 21.75 -1.51
C PHE A 2 17.06 21.04 -0.23
N ILE A 3 15.79 20.65 -0.13
CA ILE A 3 15.32 19.77 0.94
C ILE A 3 15.72 18.36 0.51
N SER A 4 16.58 17.71 1.30
CA SER A 4 16.83 16.28 1.15
C SER A 4 15.52 15.55 1.47
N GLU A 5 14.89 14.92 0.49
CA GLU A 5 13.75 14.03 0.74
C GLU A 5 14.21 12.84 1.60
N TRP A 6 13.49 12.55 2.68
CA TRP A 6 13.73 11.38 3.53
C TRP A 6 12.85 10.20 3.12
N LYS A 7 13.24 9.00 3.57
CA LYS A 7 12.43 7.79 3.42
C LYS A 7 11.05 8.06 4.04
N TRP A 8 9.98 7.83 3.28
CA TRP A 8 8.57 8.07 3.63
C TRP A 8 8.05 9.51 3.52
N ASP A 9 8.89 10.50 3.14
CA ASP A 9 8.40 11.88 2.92
C ASP A 9 7.48 11.99 1.69
N SER A 10 7.72 11.13 0.69
CA SER A 10 6.97 11.11 -0.56
C SER A 10 6.52 9.70 -0.91
N ILE A 11 5.30 9.37 -0.50
CA ILE A 11 4.67 8.08 -0.81
C ILE A 11 3.51 8.24 -1.77
N THR A 12 3.27 7.20 -2.56
CA THR A 12 2.06 7.06 -3.36
C THR A 12 1.39 5.75 -3.02
N MET A 13 0.08 5.79 -2.87
CA MET A 13 -0.72 4.62 -2.53
C MET A 13 -1.77 4.39 -3.60
N ASP A 14 -2.04 3.13 -3.91
CA ASP A 14 -3.13 2.74 -4.82
C ASP A 14 -3.72 1.38 -4.42
N PHE A 15 -4.94 1.09 -4.89
CA PHE A 15 -5.66 -0.14 -4.61
C PHE A 15 -6.10 -0.82 -5.92
N GLY A 16 -5.53 -2.00 -6.19
CA GLY A 16 -5.95 -2.87 -7.27
C GLY A 16 -7.00 -3.88 -6.80
N GLY A 17 -8.26 -3.72 -7.23
CA GLY A 17 -9.36 -4.65 -6.93
C GLY A 17 -9.71 -5.58 -8.10
N GLY A 18 -10.76 -6.39 -7.92
CA GLY A 18 -11.28 -7.27 -8.98
C GLY A 18 -10.50 -8.59 -9.12
N LEU A 19 -9.68 -8.93 -8.13
CA LEU A 19 -8.96 -10.20 -8.12
C LEU A 19 -9.89 -11.35 -7.73
N PRO A 20 -9.70 -12.56 -8.29
CA PRO A 20 -10.33 -13.76 -7.75
C PRO A 20 -9.98 -13.90 -6.27
N LYS A 21 -10.94 -14.32 -5.45
CA LYS A 21 -10.73 -14.56 -4.02
C LYS A 21 -9.57 -15.53 -3.82
N ILE A 22 -8.48 -15.07 -3.21
CA ILE A 22 -7.32 -15.90 -2.84
C ILE A 22 -7.57 -16.53 -1.45
N LYS A 23 -6.72 -17.49 -1.04
CA LYS A 23 -6.70 -18.03 0.33
C LYS A 23 -6.78 -16.89 1.36
N LYS A 24 -7.63 -17.06 2.37
CA LYS A 24 -8.02 -16.07 3.40
C LYS A 24 -9.01 -14.97 2.97
N GLY A 25 -9.50 -14.97 1.73
CA GLY A 25 -10.53 -14.02 1.27
C GLY A 25 -9.98 -12.65 0.86
N ASN A 26 -8.70 -12.58 0.51
CA ASN A 26 -8.09 -11.38 -0.02
C ASN A 26 -8.46 -11.21 -1.49
N GLU A 27 -8.87 -9.99 -1.85
CA GLU A 27 -9.45 -9.64 -3.16
C GLU A 27 -8.92 -8.31 -3.70
N VAL A 28 -8.11 -7.61 -2.91
CA VAL A 28 -7.55 -6.29 -3.22
C VAL A 28 -6.06 -6.32 -2.89
N ILE A 29 -5.26 -5.72 -3.76
CA ILE A 29 -3.84 -5.44 -3.49
C ILE A 29 -3.73 -3.95 -3.17
N TRP A 30 -3.22 -3.65 -1.99
CA TRP A 30 -2.79 -2.31 -1.61
C TRP A 30 -1.31 -2.14 -1.98
N VAL A 31 -1.01 -1.12 -2.77
CA VAL A 31 0.34 -0.81 -3.22
C VAL A 31 0.80 0.46 -2.51
N VAL A 32 1.96 0.41 -1.86
CA VAL A 32 2.62 1.57 -1.27
C VAL A 32 3.97 1.74 -1.94
N VAL A 33 4.18 2.87 -2.61
CA VAL A 33 5.41 3.18 -3.33
C VAL A 33 6.14 4.31 -2.61
N ASP A 34 7.37 4.04 -2.18
CA ASP A 34 8.30 5.07 -1.71
C ASP A 34 9.00 5.70 -2.93
N ARG A 35 8.69 6.96 -3.22
CA ARG A 35 9.19 7.63 -4.44
C ARG A 35 10.69 7.87 -4.41
N LEU A 36 11.29 7.93 -3.22
CA LEU A 36 12.72 8.14 -3.03
C LEU A 36 13.50 6.87 -3.39
N THR A 37 13.17 5.74 -2.76
CA THR A 37 13.87 4.47 -2.99
C THR A 37 13.39 3.73 -4.24
N LYS A 38 12.27 4.16 -4.83
CA LYS A 38 11.55 3.45 -5.91
C LYS A 38 11.11 2.03 -5.52
N CYS A 39 11.04 1.72 -4.22
CA CYS A 39 10.53 0.47 -3.71
C CYS A 39 8.99 0.48 -3.67
N ALA A 40 8.38 -0.66 -4.01
CA ALA A 40 6.94 -0.87 -3.91
C ALA A 40 6.63 -2.03 -2.95
N HIS A 41 5.71 -1.81 -2.03
CA HIS A 41 5.18 -2.80 -1.11
C HIS A 41 3.79 -3.23 -1.59
N PHE A 42 3.61 -4.53 -1.84
CA PHE A 42 2.34 -5.14 -2.25
C PHE A 42 1.72 -5.90 -1.08
N ILE A 43 0.55 -5.44 -0.63
CA ILE A 43 -0.13 -5.98 0.55
C ILE A 43 -1.49 -6.52 0.11
N ALA A 44 -1.71 -7.81 0.25
CA ALA A 44 -3.00 -8.42 -0.04
C ALA A 44 -3.98 -8.20 1.11
N ILE A 45 -5.10 -7.54 0.83
CA ILE A 45 -6.14 -7.21 1.81
C ILE A 45 -7.51 -7.75 1.39
N LYS A 46 -8.43 -7.83 2.35
CA LYS A 46 -9.84 -8.14 2.08
C LYS A 46 -10.52 -6.91 1.52
N LYS A 47 -11.52 -7.13 0.67
CA LYS A 47 -12.44 -6.07 0.26
C LYS A 47 -13.11 -5.47 1.51
N CYS A 48 -13.30 -4.16 1.53
CA CYS A 48 -13.86 -3.41 2.66
C CYS A 48 -13.02 -3.42 3.96
N THR A 49 -11.70 -3.65 3.86
CA THR A 49 -10.80 -3.39 5.01
C THR A 49 -10.82 -1.90 5.35
N LEU A 50 -11.03 -1.57 6.63
CA LEU A 50 -11.08 -0.19 7.10
C LEU A 50 -9.67 0.45 7.06
N VAL A 51 -9.59 1.74 6.69
CA VAL A 51 -8.34 2.49 6.62
C VAL A 51 -7.55 2.48 7.95
N PRO A 52 -8.18 2.64 9.13
CA PRO A 52 -7.44 2.52 10.40
C PRO A 52 -6.72 1.19 10.56
N LYS A 53 -7.29 0.09 10.05
CA LYS A 53 -6.68 -1.23 10.09
C LYS A 53 -5.52 -1.38 9.11
N LEU A 54 -5.47 -0.55 8.06
CA LEU A 54 -4.33 -0.49 7.14
C LEU A 54 -3.13 0.21 7.79
N ALA A 55 -3.37 1.25 8.58
CA ALA A 55 -2.34 1.97 9.34
C ALA A 55 -1.75 1.13 10.50
N GLU A 56 -2.35 0.00 10.86
CA GLU A 56 -1.76 -0.97 11.80
C GLU A 56 -0.81 -1.94 11.09
N ILE A 57 -0.95 -2.12 9.76
CA ILE A 57 -0.12 -3.04 8.98
C ILE A 57 1.23 -2.40 8.61
N TYR A 58 1.29 -1.08 8.57
CA TYR A 58 2.43 -0.29 8.11
C TYR A 58 2.55 1.00 8.92
#